data_AF-A0A453LL41-F1
#
_entry.id   AF-A0A453LL41-F1
#
_cell.length_a   1.000
_cell.length_b   1.000
_cell.length_c   1.000
_cell.angle_alpha   90.00
_cell.angle_beta   90.00
_cell.angle_gamma   90.00
#
_symmetry.space_group_name_H-M   'P 1'
#
loop_
_entity.id
_entity.type
_entity.pdbx_description
1 polymer ?
#
loop_
_entity_poly.entity_id
_entity_poly.type
_entity_poly.pdbx_seq_one_letter_code
_entity_poly.pdbx_strand_id
1 'polypeptide(L)'
;AAELMFEKYKVPALFLAKNAVLTSFASGRATSLVVDSGGGSTVVSAVHDGYVLQKSVATSPIGGEFLTDCMMKSLESKGVVIRPRYSFKKKEVSPGDYKVVDLDFPNTTDSYRLYHMRAIASDIKETVCRVPDTPFDEVAYANVPTTSYELPDGQTIEVGAARFKIPDILFNPFLSQTIPGIDGFGDSTSIRGLPRMVLESVNRCDVDIRKELLSSILLSGGSSSILQLKDRLEKEVLEGVPPKCPGKGFGKWKFNREAIQCLDWREHPCIPWVVPANVVLQSRV
;
A
#
# COMPACT_ATOMS: atom_id res chain seq x y z
N ALA A 1 -12.26 -13.89 18.55
CA ALA A 1 -12.92 -12.60 18.29
C ALA A 1 -14.41 -12.65 18.60
N ALA A 2 -15.18 -13.61 18.07
CA ALA A 2 -16.61 -13.73 18.36
C ALA A 2 -16.91 -13.93 19.86
N GLU A 3 -16.19 -14.84 20.51
CA GLU A 3 -16.25 -15.08 21.96
C GLU A 3 -16.09 -13.78 22.77
N LEU A 4 -15.01 -13.02 22.53
CA LEU A 4 -14.78 -11.74 23.20
C LEU A 4 -15.95 -10.75 23.03
N MET A 5 -16.55 -10.70 21.83
CA MET A 5 -17.67 -9.79 21.55
C MET A 5 -18.96 -10.20 22.26
N PHE A 6 -19.28 -11.49 22.31
CA PHE A 6 -20.51 -11.98 22.95
C PHE A 6 -20.37 -12.10 24.48
N GLU A 7 -19.23 -12.56 24.99
CA GLU A 7 -19.08 -12.83 26.42
C GLU A 7 -18.72 -11.57 27.21
N LYS A 8 -17.70 -10.82 26.74
CA LYS A 8 -17.22 -9.63 27.44
C LYS A 8 -18.06 -8.40 27.09
N TYR A 9 -18.27 -8.16 25.81
CA TYR A 9 -18.97 -6.96 25.33
C TYR A 9 -20.48 -7.14 25.20
N LYS A 10 -21.00 -8.37 25.31
CA LYS A 10 -22.43 -8.69 25.29
C LYS A 10 -23.17 -8.09 24.09
N VAL A 11 -22.53 -8.09 22.93
CA VAL A 11 -23.16 -7.58 21.70
C VAL A 11 -24.32 -8.49 21.28
N PRO A 12 -25.44 -7.96 20.77
CA PRO A 12 -26.62 -8.76 20.43
C PRO A 12 -26.45 -9.60 19.16
N ALA A 13 -25.60 -9.15 18.23
CA ALA A 13 -25.29 -9.85 16.99
C ALA A 13 -23.88 -9.46 16.51
N LEU A 14 -23.26 -10.35 15.73
CA LEU A 14 -21.94 -10.14 15.12
C LEU A 14 -21.99 -10.62 13.67
N PHE A 15 -21.46 -9.82 12.76
CA PHE A 15 -21.27 -10.19 11.35
C PHE A 15 -19.80 -9.99 10.96
N LEU A 16 -19.22 -10.98 10.28
CA LEU A 16 -17.83 -10.94 9.81
C LEU A 16 -17.84 -10.92 8.28
N ALA A 17 -17.19 -9.92 7.71
CA ALA A 17 -17.03 -9.76 6.27
C ALA A 17 -15.55 -9.68 5.90
N LYS A 18 -15.21 -10.17 4.71
CA LYS A 18 -13.85 -10.05 4.17
C LYS A 18 -13.64 -8.63 3.63
N ASN A 19 -12.47 -8.04 3.87
CA ASN A 19 -12.12 -6.69 3.40
C ASN A 19 -12.41 -6.52 1.90
N ALA A 20 -12.01 -7.47 1.06
CA ALA A 20 -12.27 -7.41 -0.38
C ALA A 20 -13.76 -7.28 -0.74
N VAL A 21 -14.65 -7.94 -0.01
CA VAL A 21 -16.10 -7.81 -0.21
C VAL A 21 -16.55 -6.40 0.15
N LEU A 22 -16.13 -5.90 1.31
CA LEU A 22 -16.46 -4.55 1.77
C LEU A 22 -15.98 -3.48 0.79
N THR A 23 -14.76 -3.60 0.26
CA THR A 23 -14.21 -2.68 -0.76
C THR A 23 -15.02 -2.73 -2.06
N SER A 24 -15.40 -3.93 -2.52
CA SER A 24 -16.25 -4.09 -3.70
C SER A 24 -17.61 -3.41 -3.53
N PHE A 25 -18.28 -3.65 -2.40
CA PHE A 25 -19.55 -3.03 -2.07
C PHE A 25 -19.45 -1.51 -1.88
N ALA A 26 -18.37 -1.01 -1.28
CA ALA A 26 -18.14 0.44 -1.13
C ALA A 26 -18.05 1.15 -2.49
N SER A 27 -17.54 0.47 -3.53
CA SER A 27 -17.54 0.98 -4.90
C SER A 27 -18.85 0.74 -5.67
N GLY A 28 -19.84 0.10 -5.07
CA GLY A 28 -21.10 -0.26 -5.71
C GLY A 28 -20.98 -1.38 -6.75
N ARG A 29 -19.94 -2.21 -6.67
CA ARG A 29 -19.66 -3.28 -7.65
C ARG A 29 -19.85 -4.66 -7.02
N ALA A 30 -20.66 -5.50 -7.65
CA ALA A 30 -20.86 -6.89 -7.23
C ALA A 30 -19.71 -7.81 -7.66
N THR A 31 -19.10 -7.51 -8.82
CA THR A 31 -17.92 -8.21 -9.35
C THR A 31 -16.77 -7.21 -9.51
N SER A 32 -15.62 -7.50 -8.92
CA SER A 32 -14.43 -6.66 -9.03
C SER A 32 -13.16 -7.42 -8.66
N LEU A 33 -12.01 -6.97 -9.14
CA LEU A 33 -10.71 -7.42 -8.65
C LEU A 33 -10.18 -6.41 -7.63
N VAL A 34 -10.16 -6.79 -6.36
CA VAL A 34 -9.68 -5.90 -5.29
C VAL A 34 -8.20 -6.12 -5.06
N VAL A 35 -7.44 -5.03 -5.16
CA VAL A 35 -6.01 -4.92 -4.85
C VAL A 35 -5.91 -4.08 -3.57
N ASP A 36 -5.70 -4.74 -2.43
CA ASP A 36 -5.59 -4.11 -1.12
C ASP A 36 -4.12 -4.07 -0.69
N SER A 37 -3.49 -2.88 -0.75
CA SER A 37 -2.11 -2.66 -0.31
C SER A 37 -2.10 -1.98 1.06
N GLY A 38 -2.07 -2.81 2.10
CA GLY A 38 -2.09 -2.38 3.49
C GLY A 38 -0.71 -2.03 4.05
N GLY A 39 -0.62 -1.97 5.39
CA GLY A 39 0.64 -1.74 6.10
C GLY A 39 1.54 -2.98 6.10
N GLY A 40 1.02 -4.12 6.55
CA GLY A 40 1.84 -5.34 6.71
C GLY A 40 1.91 -6.25 5.48
N SER A 41 1.00 -6.09 4.51
CA SER A 41 0.95 -6.94 3.32
C SER A 41 0.12 -6.30 2.22
N THR A 42 0.28 -6.84 1.01
CA THR A 42 -0.58 -6.57 -0.13
C THR A 42 -1.33 -7.85 -0.49
N VAL A 43 -2.63 -7.74 -0.75
CA VAL A 43 -3.52 -8.85 -1.09
C VAL A 43 -4.31 -8.49 -2.34
N VAL A 44 -4.37 -9.42 -3.30
CA VAL A 44 -5.25 -9.33 -4.47
C VAL A 44 -6.30 -10.42 -4.37
N SER A 45 -7.58 -10.07 -4.55
CA SER A 45 -8.71 -11.00 -4.43
C SER A 45 -9.81 -10.64 -5.43
N ALA A 46 -10.25 -11.62 -6.21
CA ALA A 46 -11.42 -11.46 -7.07
C ALA A 46 -12.71 -11.66 -6.26
N VAL A 47 -13.62 -10.71 -6.40
CA VAL A 47 -14.99 -10.75 -5.90
C VAL A 47 -15.91 -10.96 -7.10
N HIS A 48 -16.84 -11.89 -6.99
CA HIS A 48 -17.85 -12.17 -8.02
C HIS A 48 -19.20 -12.40 -7.33
N ASP A 49 -20.24 -11.69 -7.77
CA ASP A 49 -21.58 -11.71 -7.16
C ASP A 49 -21.57 -11.51 -5.63
N GLY A 50 -20.66 -10.66 -5.13
CA GLY A 50 -20.52 -10.38 -3.70
C GLY A 50 -19.73 -11.43 -2.89
N TYR A 51 -19.19 -12.46 -3.54
CA TYR A 51 -18.39 -13.51 -2.90
C TYR A 51 -16.92 -13.46 -3.33
N VAL A 52 -16.00 -13.71 -2.39
CA VAL A 52 -14.57 -13.81 -2.70
C VAL A 52 -14.24 -15.18 -3.26
N LEU A 53 -13.65 -15.23 -4.45
CA LEU A 53 -13.13 -16.43 -5.06
C LEU A 53 -11.84 -16.84 -4.36
N GLN A 54 -11.89 -17.86 -3.48
CA GLN A 54 -10.72 -18.26 -2.68
C GLN A 54 -9.52 -18.67 -3.54
N LYS A 55 -9.77 -19.31 -4.69
CA LYS A 55 -8.71 -19.68 -5.65
C LYS A 55 -7.95 -18.47 -6.21
N SER A 56 -8.58 -17.30 -6.27
CA SER A 56 -7.99 -16.08 -6.84
C SER A 56 -7.08 -15.33 -5.86
N VAL A 57 -7.10 -15.67 -4.57
CA VAL A 57 -6.40 -14.88 -3.55
C VAL A 57 -4.89 -15.03 -3.74
N ALA A 58 -4.22 -13.90 -3.95
CA ALA A 58 -2.78 -13.79 -4.01
C ALA A 58 -2.31 -12.81 -2.93
N THR A 59 -1.34 -13.22 -2.12
CA THR A 59 -0.79 -12.40 -1.03
C THR A 59 0.71 -12.24 -1.22
N SER A 60 1.21 -11.05 -0.92
CA SER A 60 2.63 -10.75 -0.75
C SER A 60 2.83 -10.06 0.60
N PRO A 61 3.88 -10.41 1.36
CA PRO A 61 4.18 -9.74 2.62
C PRO A 61 4.69 -8.31 2.43
N ILE A 62 4.81 -7.79 1.20
CA ILE A 62 5.22 -6.41 0.95
C ILE A 62 4.03 -5.47 1.17
N GLY A 63 4.14 -4.58 2.14
CA GLY A 63 3.18 -3.52 2.42
C GLY A 63 3.87 -2.21 2.82
N GLY A 64 3.07 -1.24 3.28
CA GLY A 64 3.55 0.10 3.60
C GLY A 64 4.56 0.17 4.75
N GLU A 65 4.49 -0.74 5.73
CA GLU A 65 5.44 -0.82 6.84
C GLU A 65 6.80 -1.32 6.35
N PHE A 66 6.82 -2.29 5.44
CA PHE A 66 8.05 -2.75 4.80
C PHE A 66 8.73 -1.64 4.01
N LEU A 67 7.95 -0.85 3.25
CA LEU A 67 8.48 0.32 2.54
C LEU A 67 9.02 1.40 3.48
N THR A 68 8.36 1.61 4.64
CA THR A 68 8.82 2.52 5.67
C THR A 68 10.15 2.06 6.27
N ASP A 69 10.30 0.77 6.55
CA ASP A 69 11.56 0.19 7.05
C ASP A 69 12.67 0.32 5.99
N CYS A 70 12.35 0.10 4.71
CA CYS A 70 13.27 0.36 3.59
C CYS A 70 13.75 1.81 3.55
N MET A 71 12.83 2.76 3.77
CA MET A 71 13.14 4.18 3.79
C MET A 71 14.06 4.53 4.96
N MET A 72 13.76 4.01 6.15
CA MET A 72 14.59 4.21 7.33
C MET A 72 16.01 3.70 7.10
N LYS A 73 16.18 2.48 6.58
CA LYS A 73 17.49 1.90 6.27
C LYS A 73 18.24 2.66 5.18
N SER A 74 17.53 3.14 4.16
CA SER A 74 18.14 3.97 3.13
C SER A 74 18.60 5.34 3.63
N LEU A 75 17.99 5.89 4.69
CA LEU A 75 18.42 7.12 5.32
C LEU A 75 19.61 6.88 6.25
N GLU A 76 19.57 5.80 7.03
CA GLU A 76 20.68 5.37 7.89
C GLU A 76 21.97 5.14 7.09
N SER A 77 21.88 4.50 5.92
CA SER A 77 23.05 4.26 5.05
C SER A 77 23.67 5.53 4.48
N LYS A 78 22.92 6.63 4.43
CA LYS A 78 23.41 7.96 4.05
C LYS A 78 23.91 8.79 5.23
N GLY A 79 23.94 8.20 6.44
CA GLY A 79 24.34 8.89 7.66
C GLY A 79 23.30 9.86 8.22
N VAL A 80 22.04 9.79 7.77
CA VAL A 80 20.95 10.60 8.32
C VAL A 80 20.43 9.94 9.58
N VAL A 81 20.51 10.64 10.71
CA VAL A 81 20.02 10.16 12.01
C VAL A 81 18.61 10.69 12.24
N ILE A 82 17.61 9.82 12.19
CA ILE A 82 16.22 10.20 12.48
C ILE A 82 16.06 10.35 14.00
N ARG A 83 15.89 11.59 14.45
CA ARG A 83 15.62 11.92 15.86
C ARG A 83 14.11 11.95 16.14
N PRO A 84 13.59 11.12 17.07
CA PRO A 84 12.20 11.17 17.48
C PRO A 84 11.80 12.53 18.08
N ARG A 85 10.56 12.97 17.85
CA ARG A 85 10.07 14.28 18.33
C ARG A 85 10.17 14.48 19.84
N TYR A 86 10.08 13.41 20.63
CA TYR A 86 10.17 13.49 22.09
C TYR A 86 11.62 13.62 22.59
N SER A 87 12.62 13.24 21.79
CA SER A 87 14.02 13.17 22.24
C SER A 87 14.72 14.53 22.23
N PHE A 88 14.04 15.60 21.81
CA PHE A 88 14.62 16.92 21.76
C PHE A 88 13.58 18.02 21.95
N LYS A 89 14.04 19.20 22.36
CA LYS A 89 13.24 20.42 22.45
C LYS A 89 13.92 21.54 21.70
N LYS A 90 13.17 22.28 20.89
CA LYS A 90 13.65 23.52 20.27
C LYS A 90 13.60 24.63 21.31
N LYS A 91 14.76 25.20 21.63
CA LYS A 91 14.90 26.35 22.52
C LYS A 91 15.39 27.53 21.71
N GLU A 92 14.66 28.63 21.76
CA GLU A 92 15.08 29.89 21.16
C GLU A 92 16.26 30.46 21.96
N VAL A 93 17.38 30.72 21.27
CA VAL A 93 18.60 31.27 21.88
C VAL A 93 18.72 32.76 21.59
N SER A 94 18.32 33.18 20.39
CA SER A 94 18.19 34.56 19.92
C SER A 94 16.90 34.71 19.10
N PRO A 95 16.36 35.93 18.92
CA PRO A 95 15.17 36.15 18.10
C PRO A 95 15.36 35.57 16.69
N GLY A 96 14.67 34.47 16.38
CA GLY A 96 14.77 33.77 15.09
C GLY A 96 15.79 32.62 15.01
N ASP A 97 16.66 32.42 16.01
CA ASP A 97 17.58 31.27 16.07
C ASP A 97 17.11 30.23 17.09
N TYR A 98 16.72 29.07 16.57
CA TYR A 98 16.33 27.91 17.38
C TYR A 98 17.47 26.91 17.49
N LYS A 99 17.83 26.54 18.72
CA LYS A 99 18.77 25.45 18.99
C LYS A 99 18.02 24.22 19.48
N VAL A 100 18.37 23.08 18.91
CA VAL A 100 17.87 21.76 19.35
C VAL A 100 18.65 21.37 20.61
N VAL A 101 17.93 21.12 21.70
CA VAL A 101 18.47 20.60 22.95
C VAL A 101 17.94 19.18 23.12
N ASP A 102 18.84 18.20 23.16
CA ASP A 102 18.48 16.81 23.38
C ASP A 102 17.94 16.60 24.81
N LEU A 103 16.90 15.79 24.93
CA LEU A 103 16.23 15.45 26.19
C LEU A 103 16.41 13.95 26.44
N ASP A 104 17.02 13.63 27.58
CA ASP A 104 17.20 12.25 27.98
C ASP A 104 15.98 11.74 28.75
N PHE A 105 15.39 10.66 28.23
CA PHE A 105 14.31 9.92 28.88
C PHE A 105 14.75 8.48 29.11
N PRO A 106 15.45 8.19 30.22
CA PRO A 106 16.11 6.89 30.44
C PRO A 106 15.13 5.71 30.56
N ASN A 107 13.87 5.95 30.89
CA ASN A 107 12.82 4.93 31.00
C ASN A 107 12.07 4.66 29.68
N THR A 108 12.58 5.14 28.55
CA THR A 108 11.92 4.94 27.25
C THR A 108 12.22 3.54 26.71
N THR A 109 11.18 2.78 26.35
CA THR A 109 11.35 1.47 25.71
C THR A 109 11.80 1.61 24.26
N ASP A 110 12.59 0.64 23.77
CA ASP A 110 13.02 0.61 22.37
C ASP A 110 11.85 0.56 21.38
N SER A 111 10.75 -0.11 21.76
CA SER A 111 9.52 -0.18 20.97
C SER A 111 8.89 1.21 20.74
N TYR A 112 8.89 2.06 21.77
CA TYR A 112 8.37 3.42 21.68
C TYR A 112 9.27 4.31 20.81
N ARG A 113 10.59 4.13 20.94
CA ARG A 113 11.58 4.80 20.07
C ARG A 113 11.37 4.43 18.60
N LEU A 114 11.29 3.13 18.31
CA LEU A 114 11.10 2.60 16.97
C LEU A 114 9.78 3.07 16.35
N TYR A 115 8.69 3.08 17.13
CA TYR A 115 7.40 3.59 16.67
C TYR A 115 7.48 5.04 16.17
N HIS A 116 8.11 5.93 16.94
CA HIS A 116 8.27 7.33 16.55
C HIS A 116 9.24 7.52 15.37
N MET A 117 10.29 6.72 15.29
CA MET A 117 11.17 6.72 14.11
C MET A 117 10.42 6.28 12.85
N ARG A 118 9.61 5.21 12.93
CA ARG A 118 8.77 4.74 11.84
C ARG A 118 7.72 5.75 11.43
N ALA A 119 7.13 6.47 12.38
CA ALA A 119 6.17 7.53 12.08
C ALA A 119 6.81 8.64 11.22
N ILE A 120 8.03 9.06 11.56
CA ILE A 120 8.78 10.06 10.76
C ILE A 120 9.15 9.48 9.39
N ALA A 121 9.64 8.24 9.32
CA ALA A 121 9.96 7.60 8.05
C ALA A 121 8.74 7.42 7.14
N SER A 122 7.56 7.14 7.71
CA SER A 122 6.30 7.06 6.95
C SER A 122 5.88 8.42 6.42
N ASP A 123 6.06 9.48 7.19
CA ASP A 123 5.80 10.87 6.76
C ASP A 123 6.71 11.25 5.57
N ILE A 124 8.01 10.93 5.65
CA ILE A 124 8.94 11.16 4.54
C ILE A 124 8.53 10.35 3.30
N LYS A 125 8.15 9.08 3.49
CA LYS A 125 7.67 8.23 2.39
C LYS A 125 6.42 8.82 1.73
N GLU A 126 5.42 9.23 2.52
CA GLU A 126 4.17 9.78 1.98
C GLU A 126 4.35 11.14 1.28
N THR A 127 5.31 11.95 1.73
CA THR A 127 5.57 13.29 1.18
C THR A 127 6.50 13.28 -0.03
N VAL A 128 7.50 12.40 -0.06
CA VAL A 128 8.60 12.45 -1.05
C VAL A 128 8.53 11.33 -2.09
N CYS A 129 8.00 10.16 -1.73
CA CYS A 129 8.03 9.00 -2.61
C CYS A 129 7.02 9.07 -3.75
N ARG A 130 7.45 8.55 -4.91
CA ARG A 130 6.65 8.48 -6.13
C ARG A 130 7.03 7.22 -6.89
N VAL A 131 6.04 6.50 -7.42
CA VAL A 131 6.30 5.32 -8.26
C VAL A 131 6.88 5.78 -9.60
N PRO A 132 7.96 5.16 -10.11
CA PRO A 132 8.50 5.52 -11.42
C PRO A 132 7.59 5.03 -12.57
N ASP A 133 7.55 5.76 -13.68
CA ASP A 133 6.72 5.44 -14.87
C ASP A 133 7.26 4.23 -15.67
N THR A 134 8.53 3.90 -15.46
CA THR A 134 9.26 2.79 -16.06
C THR A 134 9.96 2.00 -14.96
N PRO A 135 10.37 0.74 -15.22
CA PRO A 135 11.21 -0.01 -14.28
C PRO A 135 12.37 0.84 -13.77
N PHE A 136 12.63 0.77 -12.47
CA PHE A 136 13.64 1.60 -11.84
C PHE A 136 15.04 1.29 -12.40
N ASP A 137 15.71 2.34 -12.88
CA ASP A 137 17.12 2.31 -13.28
C ASP A 137 17.90 3.37 -12.50
N GLU A 138 18.91 2.93 -11.76
CA GLU A 138 19.71 3.79 -10.89
C GLU A 138 20.40 4.91 -11.68
N VAL A 139 20.84 4.66 -12.92
CA VAL A 139 21.54 5.67 -13.74
C VAL A 139 20.58 6.74 -14.23
N ALA A 140 19.39 6.35 -14.67
CA ALA A 140 18.37 7.28 -15.14
C ALA A 140 17.88 8.19 -13.99
N TYR A 141 17.64 7.60 -12.81
CA TYR A 141 17.12 8.33 -11.65
C TYR A 141 18.19 9.04 -10.82
N ALA A 142 19.48 8.78 -11.04
CA ALA A 142 20.57 9.54 -10.42
C ALA A 142 20.59 11.01 -10.88
N ASN A 143 20.17 11.28 -12.11
CA ASN A 143 20.14 12.63 -12.70
C ASN A 143 18.88 13.42 -12.35
N VAL A 144 17.90 12.78 -11.69
CA VAL A 144 16.65 13.44 -11.31
C VAL A 144 16.91 14.30 -10.06
N PRO A 145 16.45 15.56 -10.02
CA PRO A 145 16.70 16.47 -8.90
C PRO A 145 16.27 15.88 -7.57
N THR A 146 17.03 16.16 -6.52
CA THR A 146 16.70 15.78 -5.14
C THR A 146 15.49 16.58 -4.66
N THR A 147 14.79 16.06 -3.65
CA THR A 147 13.74 16.80 -2.94
C THR A 147 14.17 16.98 -1.49
N SER A 148 14.13 18.22 -1.03
CA SER A 148 14.42 18.58 0.35
C SER A 148 13.23 18.24 1.25
N TYR A 149 13.52 17.62 2.39
CA TYR A 149 12.54 17.36 3.44
C TYR A 149 13.08 17.89 4.77
N GLU A 150 12.23 18.55 5.56
CA GLU A 150 12.60 19.07 6.87
C GLU A 150 12.33 18.03 7.96
N LEU A 151 13.38 17.54 8.60
CA LEU A 151 13.25 16.66 9.75
C LEU A 151 12.64 17.42 10.94
N PRO A 152 12.05 16.71 11.91
CA PRO A 152 11.42 17.37 13.06
C PRO A 152 12.37 18.24 13.90
N ASP A 153 13.66 17.92 13.90
CA ASP A 153 14.73 18.71 14.53
C ASP A 153 15.03 20.02 13.79
N GLY A 154 14.55 20.17 12.55
CA GLY A 154 14.82 21.31 11.67
C GLY A 154 16.04 21.11 10.77
N GLN A 155 16.58 19.88 10.69
CA GLN A 155 17.59 19.53 9.69
C GLN A 155 16.91 19.24 8.35
N THR A 156 17.32 19.96 7.31
CA THR A 156 16.93 19.63 5.93
C THR A 156 17.72 18.44 5.43
N ILE A 157 17.03 17.44 4.88
CA ILE A 157 17.63 16.27 4.20
C ILE A 157 17.29 16.29 2.72
N GLU A 158 18.23 15.86 1.87
CA GLU A 158 17.99 15.72 0.44
C GLU A 158 17.77 14.26 0.04
N VAL A 159 16.57 13.97 -0.47
CA VAL A 159 16.20 12.63 -0.92
C VAL A 159 16.19 12.60 -2.45
N GLY A 160 17.17 11.91 -3.03
CA GLY A 160 17.28 11.64 -4.47
C GLY A 160 16.64 10.31 -4.89
N ALA A 161 17.41 9.43 -5.54
CA ALA A 161 16.94 8.19 -6.16
C ALA A 161 16.12 7.23 -5.24
N ALA A 162 16.37 7.25 -3.92
CA ALA A 162 15.65 6.41 -2.95
C ALA A 162 14.12 6.60 -3.02
N ARG A 163 13.64 7.81 -3.36
CA ARG A 163 12.21 8.12 -3.43
C ARG A 163 11.46 7.36 -4.53
N PHE A 164 12.17 6.94 -5.59
CA PHE A 164 11.63 6.12 -6.68
C PHE A 164 11.92 4.64 -6.46
N LYS A 165 13.11 4.33 -5.93
CA LYS A 165 13.55 2.96 -5.64
C LYS A 165 12.62 2.25 -4.67
N ILE A 166 12.23 2.93 -3.58
CA ILE A 166 11.43 2.33 -2.50
C ILE A 166 10.04 1.92 -3.00
N PRO A 167 9.24 2.80 -3.63
CA PRO A 167 7.95 2.39 -4.19
C PRO A 167 8.05 1.33 -5.30
N ASP A 168 9.12 1.32 -6.10
CA ASP A 168 9.30 0.30 -7.15
C ASP A 168 9.48 -1.12 -6.57
N ILE A 169 9.80 -1.27 -5.28
CA ILE A 169 9.82 -2.57 -4.58
C ILE A 169 8.45 -3.28 -4.65
N LEU A 170 7.35 -2.53 -4.70
CA LEU A 170 6.01 -3.12 -4.88
C LEU A 170 5.86 -3.82 -6.23
N PHE A 171 6.60 -3.37 -7.24
CA PHE A 171 6.60 -3.95 -8.60
C PHE A 171 7.71 -4.98 -8.75
N ASN A 172 8.92 -4.62 -8.32
CA ASN A 172 10.15 -5.39 -8.42
C ASN A 172 10.70 -5.67 -7.01
N PRO A 173 10.24 -6.74 -6.35
CA PRO A 173 10.61 -7.01 -4.97
C PRO A 173 12.10 -7.26 -4.75
N PHE A 174 12.82 -7.70 -5.79
CA PHE A 174 14.26 -7.95 -5.74
C PHE A 174 15.08 -6.68 -5.43
N LEU A 175 14.53 -5.49 -5.70
CA LEU A 175 15.18 -4.22 -5.35
C LEU A 175 15.39 -4.07 -3.84
N SER A 176 14.58 -4.72 -3.01
CA SER A 176 14.75 -4.69 -1.55
C SER A 176 16.11 -5.24 -1.09
N GLN A 177 16.65 -6.25 -1.78
CA GLN A 177 17.95 -6.86 -1.47
C GLN A 177 19.14 -5.91 -1.71
N THR A 178 18.92 -4.86 -2.51
CA THR A 178 19.94 -3.83 -2.76
C THR A 178 19.97 -2.74 -1.68
N ILE A 179 19.09 -2.81 -0.69
CA ILE A 179 19.06 -1.87 0.44
C ILE A 179 19.85 -2.50 1.60
N PRO A 180 20.94 -1.84 2.08
CA PRO A 180 21.73 -2.36 3.19
C PRO A 180 20.88 -2.54 4.46
N GLY A 181 21.02 -3.70 5.12
CA GLY A 181 20.36 -3.99 6.40
C GLY A 181 18.91 -4.47 6.29
N ILE A 182 18.45 -4.84 5.09
CA ILE A 182 17.22 -5.62 4.89
C ILE A 182 17.60 -7.06 4.59
N ASP A 183 17.83 -7.84 5.65
CA ASP A 183 18.14 -9.25 5.52
C ASP A 183 16.89 -10.09 5.83
N GLY A 184 16.57 -11.05 4.95
CA GLY A 184 15.67 -12.17 5.30
C GLY A 184 14.16 -11.93 5.20
N PHE A 185 13.69 -11.06 4.30
CA PHE A 185 12.24 -10.88 4.14
C PHE A 185 11.57 -11.99 3.32
N GLY A 186 11.19 -13.08 3.99
CA GLY A 186 10.31 -14.14 3.46
C GLY A 186 10.96 -15.11 2.48
N ASP A 187 10.40 -16.32 2.37
CA ASP A 187 10.77 -17.26 1.31
C ASP A 187 10.59 -16.56 -0.06
N SER A 188 11.61 -16.67 -0.92
CA SER A 188 11.62 -16.13 -2.28
C SER A 188 10.41 -16.54 -3.13
N THR A 189 9.69 -17.59 -2.72
CA THR A 189 8.46 -18.10 -3.33
C THR A 189 7.20 -17.30 -2.99
N SER A 190 7.19 -16.59 -1.85
CA SER A 190 6.04 -15.83 -1.35
C SER A 190 6.04 -14.37 -1.80
N ILE A 191 7.20 -13.86 -2.21
CA ILE A 191 7.39 -12.47 -2.61
C ILE A 191 7.05 -12.33 -4.09
N ARG A 192 6.07 -11.49 -4.39
CA ARG A 192 5.58 -11.23 -5.75
C ARG A 192 5.35 -9.74 -5.93
N GLY A 193 5.68 -9.25 -7.11
CA GLY A 193 5.31 -7.90 -7.51
C GLY A 193 3.81 -7.76 -7.72
N LEU A 194 3.30 -6.56 -7.48
CA LEU A 194 1.89 -6.18 -7.62
C LEU A 194 1.28 -6.59 -8.98
N PRO A 195 1.92 -6.32 -10.14
CA PRO A 195 1.36 -6.69 -11.44
C PRO A 195 1.25 -8.20 -11.62
N ARG A 196 2.26 -8.95 -11.15
CA ARG A 196 2.26 -10.41 -11.20
C ARG A 196 1.14 -11.00 -10.35
N MET A 197 0.88 -10.43 -9.16
CA MET A 197 -0.22 -10.86 -8.30
C MET A 197 -1.59 -10.66 -8.96
N VAL A 198 -1.78 -9.53 -9.64
CA VAL A 198 -3.00 -9.24 -10.40
C VAL A 198 -3.22 -10.27 -11.50
N LEU A 199 -2.20 -10.51 -12.33
CA LEU A 199 -2.29 -11.49 -13.42
C LEU A 199 -2.48 -12.92 -12.90
N GLU A 200 -1.80 -13.30 -11.83
CA GLU A 200 -1.96 -14.61 -11.17
C GLU A 200 -3.39 -14.81 -10.64
N SER A 201 -3.95 -13.79 -9.98
CA SER A 201 -5.33 -13.81 -9.47
C SER A 201 -6.34 -14.02 -10.61
N VAL A 202 -6.19 -13.27 -11.71
CA VAL A 202 -7.05 -13.37 -12.90
C VAL A 202 -6.88 -14.72 -13.60
N ASN A 203 -5.66 -15.26 -13.68
CA ASN A 203 -5.40 -16.56 -14.32
C ASN A 203 -5.96 -17.75 -13.54
N ARG A 204 -6.13 -17.63 -12.22
CA ARG A 204 -6.80 -18.64 -11.39
C ARG A 204 -8.32 -18.56 -11.46
N CYS A 205 -8.87 -17.46 -11.96
CA CYS A 205 -10.29 -17.30 -12.23
C CYS A 205 -10.72 -18.00 -13.53
N ASP A 206 -12.01 -18.32 -13.62
CA ASP A 206 -12.59 -18.93 -14.82
C ASP A 206 -12.57 -17.94 -15.98
N VAL A 207 -12.41 -18.44 -17.21
CA VAL A 207 -12.15 -17.61 -18.40
C VAL A 207 -13.25 -16.57 -18.63
N ASP A 208 -14.49 -16.91 -18.31
CA ASP A 208 -15.67 -16.06 -18.55
C ASP A 208 -15.67 -14.78 -17.70
N ILE A 209 -15.16 -14.85 -16.47
CA ILE A 209 -15.16 -13.72 -15.53
C ILE A 209 -13.92 -12.83 -15.67
N ARG A 210 -12.85 -13.29 -16.34
CA ARG A 210 -11.57 -12.55 -16.43
C ARG A 210 -11.72 -11.18 -17.06
N LYS A 211 -12.56 -11.07 -18.09
CA LYS A 211 -12.82 -9.80 -18.78
C LYS A 211 -13.51 -8.80 -17.87
N GLU A 212 -14.48 -9.24 -17.10
CA GLU A 212 -15.19 -8.40 -16.14
C GLU A 212 -14.26 -7.94 -15.01
N LEU A 213 -13.45 -8.87 -14.45
CA LEU A 213 -12.49 -8.56 -13.40
C LEU A 213 -11.42 -7.55 -13.84
N LEU A 214 -10.85 -7.69 -15.04
CA LEU A 214 -9.87 -6.76 -15.57
C LEU A 214 -10.48 -5.38 -15.94
N SER A 215 -11.77 -5.34 -16.23
CA SER A 215 -12.48 -4.07 -16.47
C SER A 215 -12.81 -3.31 -15.19
N SER A 216 -12.69 -3.96 -14.03
CA SER A 216 -13.10 -3.44 -12.73
C SER A 216 -12.07 -3.80 -11.66
N ILE A 217 -10.90 -3.15 -11.72
CA ILE A 217 -9.84 -3.29 -10.73
C ILE A 217 -10.02 -2.19 -9.68
N LEU A 218 -10.17 -2.57 -8.42
CA LEU A 218 -10.30 -1.65 -7.31
C LEU A 218 -8.99 -1.64 -6.54
N LEU A 219 -8.39 -0.47 -6.41
CA LEU A 219 -7.18 -0.28 -5.63
C LEU A 219 -7.56 0.35 -4.28
N SER A 220 -7.15 -0.30 -3.20
CA SER A 220 -7.47 0.07 -1.81
C SER A 220 -6.25 -0.08 -0.91
N GLY A 221 -6.30 0.54 0.27
CA GLY A 221 -5.28 0.45 1.31
C GLY A 221 -4.35 1.67 1.37
N GLY A 222 -3.74 1.94 2.52
CA GLY A 222 -2.96 3.17 2.71
C GLY A 222 -1.73 3.32 1.81
N SER A 223 -1.14 2.20 1.35
CA SER A 223 0.00 2.24 0.43
C SER A 223 -0.41 2.49 -1.02
N SER A 224 -1.70 2.39 -1.34
CA SER A 224 -2.19 2.70 -2.68
C SER A 224 -2.19 4.19 -3.02
N SER A 225 -2.17 5.05 -1.99
CA SER A 225 -2.12 6.51 -2.12
C SER A 225 -0.74 7.04 -2.55
N ILE A 226 0.25 6.16 -2.77
CA ILE A 226 1.55 6.59 -3.32
C ILE A 226 1.34 7.14 -4.73
N LEU A 227 1.93 8.30 -4.99
CA LEU A 227 1.79 9.01 -6.26
C LEU A 227 2.24 8.12 -7.44
N GLN A 228 1.43 8.13 -8.51
CA GLN A 228 1.59 7.34 -9.75
C GLN A 228 1.49 5.82 -9.65
N LEU A 229 1.15 5.25 -8.49
CA LEU A 229 1.02 3.81 -8.35
C LEU A 229 -0.07 3.23 -9.29
N LYS A 230 -1.20 3.94 -9.40
CA LYS A 230 -2.30 3.59 -10.31
C LYS A 230 -1.82 3.52 -11.77
N ASP A 231 -1.21 4.58 -12.28
CA ASP A 231 -0.86 4.71 -13.70
C ASP A 231 0.18 3.67 -14.11
N ARG A 232 1.18 3.42 -13.24
CA ARG A 232 2.18 2.38 -13.46
C ARG A 232 1.56 0.98 -13.45
N LEU A 233 0.67 0.69 -12.50
CA LEU A 233 -0.02 -0.59 -12.44
C LEU A 233 -0.89 -0.82 -13.68
N GLU A 234 -1.59 0.21 -14.15
CA GLU A 234 -2.40 0.15 -15.38
C GLU A 234 -1.56 -0.28 -16.58
N LYS A 235 -0.41 0.39 -16.77
CA LYS A 235 0.51 0.13 -17.87
C LYS A 235 1.05 -1.30 -17.84
N GLU A 236 1.52 -1.77 -16.68
CA GLU A 236 2.09 -3.12 -16.57
C GLU A 236 1.04 -4.23 -16.69
N VAL A 237 -0.17 -4.02 -16.18
CA VAL A 237 -1.26 -4.98 -16.37
C VAL A 237 -1.63 -5.05 -17.85
N LEU A 238 -1.67 -3.91 -18.56
CA LEU A 238 -1.96 -3.88 -20.00
C LEU A 238 -0.88 -4.60 -20.82
N GLU A 239 0.39 -4.43 -20.48
CA GLU A 239 1.52 -5.09 -21.13
C GLU A 239 1.58 -6.60 -20.81
N GLY A 240 1.19 -6.99 -19.59
CA GLY A 240 1.25 -8.38 -19.12
C GLY A 240 0.11 -9.28 -19.59
N VAL A 241 -0.99 -8.72 -20.13
CA VAL A 241 -2.08 -9.52 -20.70
C VAL A 241 -1.68 -10.02 -22.10
N PRO A 242 -1.58 -11.35 -22.32
CA PRO A 242 -1.16 -11.88 -23.61
C PRO A 242 -2.15 -11.49 -24.73
N PRO A 243 -1.69 -11.06 -25.92
CA PRO A 243 -2.55 -10.57 -26.99
C PRO A 243 -3.43 -11.65 -27.65
N LYS A 244 -3.25 -12.93 -27.32
CA LYS A 244 -3.97 -14.06 -27.95
C LYS A 244 -4.20 -15.22 -26.95
N CYS A 245 -5.45 -15.41 -26.52
CA CYS A 245 -5.94 -16.76 -26.24
C CYS A 245 -6.52 -17.31 -27.57
N PRO A 246 -5.98 -18.40 -28.15
CA PRO A 246 -6.51 -18.96 -29.39
C PRO A 246 -7.74 -19.81 -29.06
N GLY A 247 -8.93 -19.23 -29.26
CA GLY A 247 -10.21 -19.92 -29.06
C GLY A 247 -11.35 -19.07 -29.60
N LYS A 248 -11.54 -19.15 -30.91
CA LYS A 248 -12.68 -18.69 -31.72
C LYS A 248 -13.57 -17.57 -31.13
N GLY A 249 -13.38 -16.36 -31.67
CA GLY A 249 -14.50 -15.45 -31.89
C GLY A 249 -14.92 -14.57 -30.73
N PHE A 250 -14.00 -13.98 -29.96
CA PHE A 250 -14.35 -12.85 -29.10
C PHE A 250 -13.30 -11.74 -29.20
N GLY A 251 -13.80 -10.50 -29.31
CA GLY A 251 -13.08 -9.32 -29.76
C GLY A 251 -11.86 -8.93 -28.92
N LYS A 252 -11.03 -8.05 -29.51
CA LYS A 252 -9.91 -7.35 -28.88
C LYS A 252 -10.21 -7.03 -27.41
N TRP A 253 -9.33 -7.45 -26.50
CA TRP A 253 -9.35 -6.98 -25.12
C TRP A 253 -9.18 -5.47 -25.13
N LYS A 254 -10.28 -4.73 -24.96
CA LYS A 254 -10.24 -3.30 -24.68
C LYS A 254 -10.20 -3.17 -23.16
N PHE A 255 -9.01 -3.00 -22.62
CA PHE A 255 -8.86 -2.50 -21.26
C PHE A 255 -9.48 -1.09 -21.23
N ASN A 256 -10.45 -0.87 -20.34
CA ASN A 256 -11.05 0.45 -20.20
C ASN A 256 -10.10 1.32 -19.36
N ARG A 257 -9.75 2.53 -19.82
CA ARG A 257 -8.85 3.45 -19.06
C ARG A 257 -9.46 3.91 -17.73
N GLU A 258 -10.76 3.72 -17.54
CA GLU A 258 -11.46 3.97 -16.29
C GLU A 258 -11.49 2.74 -15.34
N ALA A 259 -10.79 1.65 -15.68
CA ALA A 259 -10.90 0.38 -14.98
C ALA A 259 -10.26 0.35 -13.58
N ILE A 260 -9.28 1.21 -13.31
CA ILE A 260 -8.66 1.31 -11.98
C ILE A 260 -9.25 2.48 -11.21
N GLN A 261 -10.07 2.15 -10.22
CA GLN A 261 -10.59 3.11 -9.27
C GLN A 261 -9.76 3.03 -7.98
N CYS A 262 -9.15 4.14 -7.58
CA CYS A 262 -8.48 4.27 -6.29
C CYS A 262 -9.53 4.73 -5.29
N LEU A 263 -9.76 3.94 -4.24
CA LEU A 263 -10.61 4.34 -3.12
C LEU A 263 -9.70 4.99 -2.08
N ASP A 264 -9.58 6.32 -2.11
CA ASP A 264 -8.90 7.05 -1.05
C ASP A 264 -9.82 7.21 0.15
N TRP A 265 -9.48 6.56 1.26
CA TRP A 265 -10.20 6.68 2.52
C TRP A 265 -10.06 8.08 3.15
N ARG A 266 -9.09 8.90 2.70
CA ARG A 266 -8.86 10.28 3.20
C ARG A 266 -9.77 11.31 2.52
N GLU A 267 -10.18 11.10 1.25
CA GLU A 267 -11.05 12.04 0.52
C GLU A 267 -12.55 11.85 0.80
N HIS A 268 -12.93 10.76 1.48
CA HIS A 268 -14.29 10.53 1.97
C HIS A 268 -14.34 10.44 3.51
N PRO A 269 -14.07 11.55 4.23
CA PRO A 269 -14.14 11.60 5.70
C PRO A 269 -15.58 11.45 6.25
N CYS A 270 -16.57 11.31 5.37
CA CYS A 270 -18.00 11.23 5.69
C CYS A 270 -18.58 9.82 5.51
N ILE A 271 -17.80 8.75 5.57
CA ILE A 271 -18.36 7.44 5.93
C ILE A 271 -18.42 7.44 7.46
N PRO A 272 -19.58 7.77 8.06
CA PRO A 272 -19.70 7.77 9.50
C PRO A 272 -19.55 6.31 9.95
N TRP A 273 -19.03 6.13 11.16
CA TRP A 273 -19.13 4.90 11.96
C TRP A 273 -20.59 4.57 12.35
N VAL A 274 -21.50 4.69 11.39
CA VAL A 274 -22.90 4.36 11.50
C VAL A 274 -23.15 3.41 10.34
N VAL A 275 -23.09 2.11 10.66
CA VAL A 275 -23.85 1.12 9.89
C VAL A 275 -25.31 1.59 9.98
N PRO A 276 -25.94 2.05 8.89
CA PRO A 276 -27.38 2.23 8.93
C PRO A 276 -27.93 0.81 9.02
N ALA A 277 -28.44 0.45 10.19
CA ALA A 277 -29.34 -0.67 10.36
C ALA A 277 -30.58 -0.37 9.50
N ASN A 278 -30.51 -0.62 8.19
CA ASN A 278 -31.60 -0.64 7.21
C ASN A 278 -31.04 -1.03 5.82
N VAL A 279 -30.44 -2.22 5.72
CA VAL A 279 -30.53 -2.98 4.47
C VAL A 279 -31.56 -4.05 4.73
N VAL A 280 -32.78 -3.79 4.27
CA VAL A 280 -33.86 -4.77 4.21
C VAL A 280 -33.34 -5.93 3.39
N LEU A 281 -33.02 -7.03 4.07
CA LEU A 281 -32.91 -8.35 3.47
C LEU A 281 -34.27 -8.65 2.87
N GLN A 282 -34.45 -8.41 1.57
CA GLN A 282 -35.52 -9.03 0.82
C GLN A 282 -35.27 -10.54 0.82
N SER A 283 -35.85 -11.20 1.82
CA SER A 283 -36.14 -12.62 1.76
C SER A 283 -36.89 -12.90 0.46
N ARG A 284 -36.35 -13.81 -0.34
CA ARG A 284 -37.07 -14.43 -1.45
C ARG A 284 -38.39 -15.03 -0.94
N VAL A 285 -39.41 -14.96 -1.79
CA VAL A 285 -40.68 -15.70 -1.68
C VAL A 285 -40.43 -17.17 -1.34
#